data_AF-A0A2V7FIQ6-F1
#
_entry.id   AF-A0A2V7FIQ6-F1
#
_cell.length_a   1.000
_cell.length_b   1.000
_cell.length_c   1.000
_cell.angle_alpha   90.00
_cell.angle_beta   90.00
_cell.angle_gamma   90.00
#
_symmetry.space_group_name_H-M   'P 1'
#
loop_
_entity.id
_entity.type
_entity.pdbx_description
1 polymer ?
#
loop_
_entity_poly.entity_id
_entity_poly.type
_entity_poly.pdbx_seq_one_letter_code
_entity_poly.pdbx_strand_id
1 'polypeptide(L)' 'EPITEGEDLAAAQSQSAAMAKAKRYLRAALEQALRANPGFRAVSVVPSLKDDRPVAEVTLAKGEEVKTISAPLQ' A
#
# COMPACT_ATOMS: atom_id res chain seq x y z
N GLU A 1 12.91 -10.98 -15.80
CA GLU A 1 13.48 -9.95 -16.69
C GLU A 1 13.47 -8.61 -15.97
N PRO A 2 14.40 -7.68 -16.27
CA PRO A 2 14.34 -6.32 -15.75
C PRO A 2 13.09 -5.59 -16.28
N ILE A 3 12.53 -4.68 -15.48
CA ILE A 3 11.33 -3.90 -15.82
C ILE A 3 11.77 -2.74 -16.72
N THR A 4 12.04 -3.01 -18.00
CA THR A 4 12.68 -2.03 -18.89
C THR A 4 11.70 -1.14 -19.63
N GLU A 5 10.46 -1.57 -19.87
CA GLU A 5 9.45 -0.80 -20.63
C GLU A 5 8.01 -1.17 -20.19
N GLY A 6 7.04 -0.26 -20.41
CA GLY A 6 5.60 -0.51 -20.22
C GLY A 6 4.99 0.07 -18.94
N GLU A 7 3.72 -0.27 -18.70
CA GLU A 7 2.92 0.20 -17.55
C GLU A 7 3.54 -0.23 -16.21
N ASP A 8 4.26 -1.36 -16.18
CA ASP A 8 4.95 -1.87 -15.00
C ASP A 8 6.08 -0.93 -14.52
N LEU A 9 6.81 -0.29 -15.45
CA LEU A 9 7.85 0.68 -15.10
C LEU A 9 7.23 1.95 -14.50
N ALA A 10 6.11 2.43 -15.07
CA ALA A 10 5.40 3.60 -14.54
C ALA A 10 4.80 3.33 -13.15
N ALA A 11 4.27 2.13 -12.92
CA ALA A 11 3.80 1.69 -11.62
C ALA A 11 4.93 1.60 -10.59
N ALA A 12 6.09 1.04 -10.97
CA ALA A 12 7.26 0.95 -10.11
C ALA A 12 7.82 2.34 -9.74
N GLN A 13 7.87 3.26 -10.69
CA GLN A 13 8.28 4.66 -10.44
C GLN A 13 7.32 5.36 -9.47
N SER A 14 6.01 5.16 -9.64
CA SER A 14 4.99 5.73 -8.75
C SER A 14 5.10 5.19 -7.32
N GLN A 15 5.31 3.88 -7.16
CA GLN A 15 5.54 3.25 -5.87
C GLN A 15 6.82 3.79 -5.20
N SER A 16 7.89 3.94 -5.97
CA SER A 16 9.16 4.51 -5.49
C SER A 16 8.99 5.96 -5.02
N ALA A 17 8.28 6.79 -5.79
CA ALA A 17 7.97 8.17 -5.43
C ALA A 17 7.14 8.27 -4.13
N ALA A 18 6.15 7.38 -3.96
CA ALA A 18 5.37 7.29 -2.73
C ALA A 18 6.26 6.94 -1.51
N MET A 19 7.17 5.97 -1.65
CA MET A 19 8.09 5.58 -0.60
C MET A 19 9.14 6.67 -0.31
N ALA A 20 9.60 7.41 -1.32
CA ALA A 20 10.52 8.53 -1.13
C ALA A 20 9.89 9.66 -0.30
N LYS A 21 8.57 9.87 -0.40
CA LYS A 21 7.82 10.87 0.40
C LYS A 21 7.36 10.32 1.75
N ALA A 22 7.34 9.00 1.94
CA ALA A 22 6.86 8.37 3.16
C ALA A 22 7.80 8.66 4.35
N LYS A 23 7.19 9.00 5.49
CA LYS A 23 7.86 9.18 6.78
C LYS A 23 7.65 7.98 7.72
N ARG A 24 6.72 7.08 7.36
CA ARG A 24 6.43 5.84 8.09
C ARG A 24 6.67 4.63 7.21
N TYR A 25 7.09 3.53 7.84
CA TYR A 25 7.24 2.23 7.17
C TYR A 25 5.89 1.61 6.80
N LEU A 26 5.82 0.94 5.65
CA LEU A 26 4.65 0.16 5.23
C LEU A 26 4.19 -0.84 6.29
N ARG A 27 5.14 -1.45 7.01
CA ARG A 27 4.84 -2.36 8.12
C ARG A 27 4.02 -1.71 9.23
N ALA A 28 4.30 -0.45 9.57
CA ALA A 28 3.56 0.26 10.61
C ALA A 28 2.11 0.54 10.17
N ALA A 29 1.92 0.93 8.90
CA ALA A 29 0.60 1.11 8.32
C ALA A 29 -0.20 -0.21 8.28
N LEU A 30 0.48 -1.31 7.97
CA LEU A 30 -0.11 -2.65 7.99
C LEU A 30 -0.54 -3.09 9.40
N GLU A 31 0.31 -2.89 10.41
CA GLU A 31 -0.03 -3.22 11.79
C GLU A 31 -1.23 -2.40 12.28
N GLN A 32 -1.31 -1.11 11.92
CA GLN A 32 -2.46 -0.28 12.22
C GLN A 32 -3.74 -0.76 11.50
N ALA A 33 -3.63 -1.11 10.23
CA ALA A 33 -4.73 -1.68 9.43
C ALA A 33 -5.29 -2.95 10.06
N LEU A 34 -4.43 -3.87 10.48
CA LEU A 34 -4.83 -5.13 11.13
C LEU A 34 -5.47 -4.90 12.49
N ARG A 35 -4.93 -3.98 13.30
CA ARG A 35 -5.52 -3.63 14.61
C ARG A 35 -6.91 -3.02 14.47
N ALA A 36 -7.15 -2.22 13.44
CA ALA A 36 -8.45 -1.62 13.16
C ALA A 36 -9.44 -2.59 12.52
N ASN A 37 -8.98 -3.71 11.94
CA ASN A 37 -9.80 -4.68 11.23
C ASN A 37 -9.63 -6.10 11.81
N PRO A 38 -10.13 -6.35 13.03
CA PRO A 38 -9.98 -7.65 13.68
C PRO A 38 -10.65 -8.76 12.86
N GLY A 39 -9.93 -9.87 12.72
CA GLY A 39 -10.38 -11.03 11.94
C GLY A 39 -10.10 -10.93 10.44
N PHE A 40 -9.57 -9.80 9.94
CA PHE A 40 -9.05 -9.69 8.59
C PHE A 40 -7.56 -10.05 8.55
N ARG A 41 -7.11 -10.55 7.40
CA ARG A 41 -5.71 -10.77 7.07
C ARG A 41 -5.31 -9.85 5.93
N ALA A 42 -4.15 -9.22 6.03
CA ALA A 42 -3.62 -8.44 4.93
C ALA A 42 -2.98 -9.38 3.90
N VAL A 43 -3.39 -9.21 2.65
CA VAL A 43 -2.92 -10.01 1.52
C VAL A 43 -2.09 -9.19 0.53
N SER A 44 -2.22 -7.86 0.58
CA SER A 44 -1.40 -6.94 -0.22
C SER A 44 -1.21 -5.61 0.51
N VAL A 45 -0.05 -4.99 0.30
CA VAL A 45 0.29 -3.64 0.74
C VAL A 45 1.07 -2.96 -0.37
N VAL A 46 0.51 -1.90 -0.95
CA VAL A 46 1.14 -1.16 -2.04
C VAL A 46 1.24 0.32 -1.65
N PRO A 47 2.44 0.93 -1.70
CA PRO A 47 2.59 2.37 -1.54
C PRO A 47 2.05 3.10 -2.77
N SER A 48 1.24 4.14 -2.56
CA SER A 48 0.73 5.01 -3.62
C SER A 48 0.74 6.47 -3.20
N LEU A 49 0.57 7.37 -4.19
CA LEU A 49 0.33 8.78 -3.94
C LEU A 49 -1.16 9.07 -4.12
N LYS A 50 -1.79 9.60 -3.08
CA LYS A 50 -3.16 10.10 -3.14
C LYS A 50 -3.15 11.59 -2.84
N ASP A 51 -3.58 12.40 -3.80
CA ASP A 51 -3.53 13.87 -3.72
C ASP A 51 -2.13 14.39 -3.31
N ASP A 52 -1.09 13.81 -3.93
CA ASP A 52 0.33 14.04 -3.66
C ASP A 52 0.83 13.66 -2.25
N ARG A 53 -0.01 12.97 -1.46
CA ARG A 53 0.34 12.44 -0.15
C ARG A 53 0.68 10.95 -0.23
N PRO A 54 1.79 10.51 0.38
CA PRO A 54 2.13 9.09 0.42
C PRO A 54 1.14 8.34 1.33
N VAL A 55 0.54 7.31 0.77
CA VAL A 55 -0.37 6.39 1.47
C VAL A 55 0.02 4.95 1.16
N ALA A 56 -0.39 4.03 2.01
CA ALA A 56 -0.35 2.59 1.76
C ALA A 56 -1.77 2.11 1.50
N GLU A 57 -1.98 1.52 0.34
CA GLU A 57 -3.19 0.77 0.04
C GLU A 57 -3.01 -0.65 0.57
N VAL A 58 -3.80 -0.98 1.59
CA VAL A 58 -3.77 -2.29 2.25
C VAL A 58 -5.02 -3.05 1.84
N THR A 59 -4.84 -4.17 1.16
CA THR A 59 -5.93 -5.10 0.85
C THR A 59 -6.04 -6.12 1.96
N LEU A 60 -7.22 -6.18 2.56
CA LEU A 60 -7.60 -7.02 3.69
C LEU A 60 -8.64 -8.04 3.23
N ALA A 61 -8.45 -9.30 3.59
CA ALA A 61 -9.34 -10.41 3.26
C ALA A 61 -9.81 -11.15 4.53
N LYS A 62 -11.08 -11.57 4.55
CA LYS A 62 -11.69 -12.41 5.58
C LYS A 62 -12.73 -13.32 4.93
N GLY A 63 -12.38 -14.60 4.73
CA GLY A 63 -13.24 -15.51 3.96
C GLY A 63 -13.39 -14.98 2.53
N GLU A 64 -14.63 -14.76 2.10
CA GLU A 64 -14.96 -14.18 0.79
C GLU A 64 -14.99 -12.64 0.80
N GLU A 65 -14.91 -12.00 1.98
CA GLU A 65 -14.90 -10.54 2.08
C GLU A 65 -13.50 -10.00 1.78
N VAL A 66 -13.39 -9.11 0.80
CA VAL A 66 -12.17 -8.37 0.47
C VAL A 66 -12.46 -6.88 0.50
N LYS A 67 -11.57 -6.11 1.13
CA LYS A 67 -11.61 -4.64 1.10
C LYS A 67 -10.22 -4.04 0.99
N THR A 68 -10.15 -2.87 0.37
CA THR A 68 -8.93 -2.07 0.31
C THR A 68 -9.12 -0.82 1.15
N ILE A 69 -8.17 -0.54 2.03
CA ILE A 69 -8.14 0.69 2.84
C ILE A 69 -6.88 1.48 2.53
N SER A 70 -6.96 2.81 2.60
CA SER A 70 -5.81 3.69 2.47
C SER A 70 -5.34 4.14 3.85
N ALA A 71 -4.08 3.88 4.17
CA ALA A 71 -3.44 4.32 5.41
C ALA A 71 -2.36 5.38 5.11
N PRO A 72 -2.33 6.53 5.80
CA PRO A 72 -1.33 7.56 5.55
C PRO A 72 0.09 7.10 5.94
N LEU A 73 1.08 7.47 5.13
CA LEU A 73 2.50 7.19 5.37
C LEU A 73 3.30 8.43 5.85
N GLN A 74 2.61 9.49 6.27
CA GLN A 74 3.20 10.74 6.78
C GLN A 74 3.45 10.74 8.29
#